data_AF-A0A2K2FFT7-F1
#
_entry.id   AF-A0A2K2FFT7-F1
#
_cell.length_a   1.000
_cell.length_b   1.000
_cell.length_c   1.000
_cell.angle_alpha   90.00
_cell.angle_beta   90.00
_cell.angle_gamma   90.00
#
_symmetry.space_group_name_H-M   'P 1'
#
loop_
_entity.id
_entity.type
_entity.pdbx_description
1 polymer ?
#
loop_
_entity_poly.entity_id
_entity_poly.type
_entity_poly.pdbx_seq_one_letter_code
_entity_poly.pdbx_strand_id
1 'polypeptide(L)'
;MPCNWENVDEIKRKLRSLKKLEIKIRSANTFDYAEAAGRQPKIDLVWDRFFNINNAGNSKARYSLENILSMSKEDFKDVINEFFFNVYYKYYMENGIVNYSLYDPEILKWMGLPPHAGLDDIKKRFRELAKKYHPDTGGDSSKFIELMENYKKLVE
;
A
#
# COMPACT_ATOMS: atom_id res chain seq x y z
N MET A 1 -25.50 -23.14 -7.52
CA MET A 1 -24.19 -23.04 -8.22
C MET A 1 -23.10 -23.23 -7.18
N PRO A 2 -22.19 -24.21 -7.32
CA PRO A 2 -21.26 -24.54 -6.25
C PRO A 2 -20.12 -23.50 -6.20
N CYS A 3 -19.96 -22.85 -5.05
CA CYS A 3 -18.79 -22.02 -4.76
C CYS A 3 -17.55 -22.92 -4.66
N ASN A 4 -16.58 -22.74 -5.55
CA ASN A 4 -15.39 -23.60 -5.66
C ASN A 4 -14.34 -23.22 -4.59
N TRP A 5 -14.33 -23.93 -3.46
CA TRP A 5 -13.57 -23.59 -2.25
C TRP A 5 -12.27 -24.37 -2.03
N GLU A 6 -11.71 -25.05 -3.03
CA GLU A 6 -10.32 -25.57 -2.98
C GLU A 6 -9.26 -24.47 -2.71
N ASN A 7 -9.67 -23.20 -2.82
CA ASN A 7 -8.83 -22.01 -2.83
C ASN A 7 -8.52 -21.40 -1.44
N VAL A 8 -9.26 -21.72 -0.37
CA VAL A 8 -9.08 -21.00 0.91
C VAL A 8 -7.71 -21.27 1.53
N ASP A 9 -7.29 -22.54 1.57
CA ASP A 9 -5.97 -22.90 2.10
C ASP A 9 -4.85 -22.49 1.16
N GLU A 10 -5.08 -22.47 -0.15
CA GLU A 10 -4.13 -21.94 -1.13
C GLU A 10 -3.92 -20.43 -0.95
N ILE A 11 -5.00 -19.67 -0.75
CA ILE A 11 -4.96 -18.23 -0.44
C ILE A 11 -4.25 -17.99 0.89
N LYS A 12 -4.56 -18.76 1.94
CA LYS A 12 -3.83 -18.68 3.21
C LYS A 12 -2.34 -18.99 3.04
N ARG A 13 -1.98 -20.00 2.24
CA ARG A 13 -0.58 -20.33 1.92
C ARG A 13 0.11 -19.19 1.18
N LYS A 14 -0.55 -18.58 0.18
CA LYS A 14 -0.05 -17.40 -0.54
C LYS A 14 0.12 -16.19 0.37
N LEU A 15 -0.85 -15.88 1.23
CA LEU A 15 -0.73 -14.77 2.17
C LEU A 15 0.41 -15.00 3.18
N ARG A 16 0.62 -16.24 3.64
CA ARG A 16 1.77 -16.59 4.48
C ARG A 16 3.10 -16.50 3.74
N SER A 17 3.16 -16.88 2.45
CA SER A 17 4.37 -16.74 1.65
C SER A 17 4.71 -15.26 1.37
N LEU A 18 3.69 -14.40 1.19
CA LEU A 18 3.88 -12.96 1.07
C LEU A 18 4.46 -12.35 2.35
N LYS A 19 4.00 -12.76 3.54
CA LYS A 19 4.61 -12.33 4.81
C LYS A 19 6.10 -12.72 4.88
N LYS A 20 6.43 -13.96 4.51
CA LYS A 20 7.83 -14.43 4.45
C LYS A 20 8.66 -13.67 3.42
N LEU A 21 8.05 -13.30 2.30
CA LEU A 21 8.72 -12.55 1.23
C LEU A 21 9.01 -11.11 1.66
N GLU A 22 8.09 -10.42 2.33
CA GLU A 22 8.36 -9.10 2.92
C GLU A 22 9.51 -9.19 3.92
N ILE A 23 9.48 -10.17 4.84
CA ILE A 23 10.57 -10.38 5.79
C ILE A 23 11.88 -10.61 5.05
N LYS A 24 11.90 -11.41 3.98
CA LYS A 24 13.11 -11.65 3.18
C LYS A 24 13.62 -10.37 2.50
N ILE A 25 12.73 -9.57 1.90
CA ILE A 25 13.08 -8.32 1.22
C ILE A 25 13.65 -7.31 2.22
N ARG A 26 12.98 -7.09 3.36
CA ARG A 26 13.39 -6.08 4.35
C ARG A 26 14.55 -6.55 5.25
N SER A 27 14.61 -7.83 5.59
CA SER A 27 15.70 -8.39 6.42
C SER A 27 17.01 -8.57 5.65
N ALA A 28 16.99 -8.60 4.31
CA ALA A 28 18.20 -8.71 3.49
C ALA A 28 19.22 -7.59 3.79
N ASN A 29 18.77 -6.41 4.24
CA ASN A 29 19.65 -5.33 4.70
C ASN A 29 19.64 -5.11 6.22
N THR A 30 18.71 -5.72 6.95
CA THR A 30 18.63 -5.56 8.43
C THR A 30 19.65 -6.44 9.16
N PHE A 31 20.14 -7.51 8.52
CA PHE A 31 21.10 -8.44 9.15
C PHE A 31 22.43 -7.78 9.52
N ASP A 32 22.96 -6.87 8.70
CA ASP A 32 24.26 -6.24 8.98
C ASP A 32 24.23 -5.20 10.13
N TYR A 33 23.08 -4.58 10.42
CA TYR A 33 22.98 -3.52 11.44
C TYR A 33 22.29 -3.96 12.74
N ALA A 34 21.37 -4.94 12.71
CA ALA A 34 20.67 -5.41 13.91
C ALA A 34 21.50 -6.39 14.75
N GLU A 35 22.42 -7.14 14.13
CA GLU A 35 23.38 -8.01 14.83
C GLU A 35 24.33 -7.18 15.74
N ALA A 36 24.70 -5.98 15.29
CA ALA A 36 25.52 -5.05 16.06
C ALA A 36 24.80 -4.44 17.29
N ALA A 37 23.46 -4.44 17.32
CA ALA A 37 22.67 -3.75 18.35
C ALA A 37 21.94 -4.69 19.33
N GLY A 38 22.03 -6.02 19.17
CA GLY A 38 21.46 -7.01 20.10
C GLY A 38 19.94 -6.92 20.31
N ARG A 39 19.22 -6.17 19.46
CA ARG A 39 17.77 -5.98 19.51
C ARG A 39 17.20 -6.44 18.19
N GLN A 40 16.28 -7.41 18.23
CA GLN A 40 15.38 -7.68 17.12
C GLN A 40 14.53 -6.42 16.93
N PRO A 41 14.71 -5.62 15.86
CA PRO A 41 13.84 -4.49 15.63
C PRO A 41 12.42 -5.04 15.46
N LYS A 42 11.46 -4.44 16.17
CA LYS A 42 10.05 -4.76 16.01
C LYS A 42 9.60 -4.17 14.67
N ILE A 43 9.95 -4.86 13.59
CA ILE A 43 9.71 -4.39 12.22
C ILE A 43 8.19 -4.32 12.03
N ASP A 44 7.66 -3.11 11.85
CA ASP A 44 6.26 -2.88 11.48
C ASP A 44 6.05 -3.37 10.04
N LEU A 45 5.55 -4.61 9.91
CA LEU A 45 5.31 -5.26 8.63
C LEU A 45 4.13 -4.61 7.92
N VAL A 46 4.31 -4.28 6.65
CA VAL A 46 3.24 -3.88 5.74
C VAL A 46 2.16 -4.96 5.70
N TRP A 47 2.56 -6.23 5.80
CA TRP A 47 1.63 -7.36 5.82
C TRP A 47 0.59 -7.26 6.93
N ASP A 48 0.99 -6.85 8.14
CA ASP A 48 0.07 -6.76 9.28
C ASP A 48 -0.95 -5.60 9.10
N ARG A 49 -0.63 -4.60 8.26
CA ARG A 49 -1.55 -3.51 7.88
C ARG A 49 -2.48 -3.90 6.72
N PHE A 50 -2.05 -4.81 5.85
CA PHE A 50 -2.82 -5.17 4.64
C PHE A 50 -3.74 -6.36 4.86
N PHE A 51 -3.28 -7.42 5.54
CA PHE A 51 -4.00 -8.70 5.58
C PHE A 51 -4.32 -9.14 7.00
N ASN A 52 -5.57 -9.55 7.23
CA ASN A 52 -5.92 -10.34 8.40
C ASN A 52 -6.46 -11.72 8.01
N ILE A 53 -5.68 -12.76 8.31
CA ILE A 53 -6.05 -14.16 8.07
C ILE A 53 -6.82 -14.75 9.27
N ASN A 54 -6.57 -14.25 10.48
CA ASN A 54 -7.20 -14.80 11.67
C ASN A 54 -8.48 -14.00 11.93
N ASN A 55 -9.64 -14.66 11.88
CA ASN A 55 -10.95 -14.04 12.20
C ASN A 55 -11.07 -13.64 13.70
N ALA A 56 -9.95 -13.38 14.36
CA ALA A 56 -9.85 -12.82 15.69
C ALA A 56 -10.11 -11.32 15.58
N GLY A 57 -11.23 -10.89 16.15
CA GLY A 57 -11.73 -9.52 16.04
C GLY A 57 -10.70 -8.46 16.42
N ASN A 58 -10.81 -7.33 15.72
CA ASN A 58 -10.09 -6.08 15.92
C ASN A 58 -8.67 -5.98 15.33
N SER A 59 -8.47 -6.48 14.12
CA SER A 59 -7.28 -6.12 13.32
C SER A 59 -7.50 -4.77 12.61
N LYS A 60 -6.53 -3.85 12.68
CA LYS A 60 -6.46 -2.66 11.80
C LYS A 60 -6.15 -2.99 10.32
N ALA A 61 -6.20 -4.27 9.94
CA ALA A 61 -5.86 -4.72 8.61
C ALA A 61 -6.92 -4.32 7.59
N ARG A 62 -6.48 -3.94 6.40
CA ARG A 62 -7.36 -3.42 5.37
C ARG A 62 -8.22 -4.47 4.66
N TYR A 63 -7.69 -5.69 4.51
CA TYR A 63 -8.38 -6.81 3.86
C TYR A 63 -8.48 -7.99 4.83
N SER A 64 -9.72 -8.36 5.17
CA SER A 64 -10.01 -9.61 5.88
C SER A 64 -9.95 -10.80 4.92
N LEU A 65 -9.81 -12.00 5.48
CA LEU A 65 -9.87 -13.22 4.69
C LEU A 65 -11.18 -13.34 3.89
N GLU A 66 -12.30 -12.93 4.48
CA GLU A 66 -13.61 -12.96 3.83
C GLU A 66 -13.66 -12.02 2.62
N ASN A 67 -13.13 -10.80 2.74
CA ASN A 67 -13.04 -9.85 1.63
C ASN A 67 -12.24 -10.44 0.47
N ILE A 68 -11.08 -11.05 0.76
CA ILE A 68 -10.20 -11.64 -0.24
C ILE A 68 -10.87 -12.83 -0.95
N LEU A 69 -11.65 -13.63 -0.22
CA LEU A 69 -12.38 -14.78 -0.77
C LEU A 69 -13.56 -14.37 -1.66
N SER A 70 -14.14 -13.20 -1.42
CA SER A 70 -15.23 -12.65 -2.24
C SER A 70 -14.75 -11.87 -3.46
N MET A 71 -13.45 -11.57 -3.57
CA MET A 71 -12.87 -10.79 -4.66
C MET A 71 -12.62 -11.63 -5.91
N SER A 72 -12.65 -10.98 -7.08
CA SER A 72 -12.20 -11.61 -8.32
C SER A 72 -10.67 -11.78 -8.34
N LYS A 73 -10.16 -12.59 -9.27
CA LYS A 73 -8.71 -12.78 -9.45
C LYS A 73 -7.99 -11.48 -9.85
N GLU A 74 -8.67 -10.61 -10.59
CA GLU A 74 -8.13 -9.31 -11.01
C GLU A 74 -8.05 -8.36 -9.81
N ASP A 75 -9.13 -8.24 -9.03
CA ASP A 75 -9.13 -7.39 -7.83
C ASP A 75 -8.09 -7.88 -6.81
N PHE A 76 -7.96 -9.20 -6.64
CA PHE A 76 -6.92 -9.76 -5.78
C PHE A 76 -5.51 -9.40 -6.28
N LYS A 77 -5.28 -9.43 -7.60
CA LYS A 77 -3.99 -9.05 -8.18
C LYS A 77 -3.67 -7.58 -7.87
N ASP A 78 -4.66 -6.69 -7.92
CA ASP A 78 -4.47 -5.28 -7.60
C ASP A 78 -4.14 -5.07 -6.12
N VAL A 79 -4.80 -5.81 -5.21
CA VAL A 79 -4.45 -5.81 -3.78
C VAL A 79 -3.01 -6.29 -3.56
N ILE A 80 -2.59 -7.35 -4.26
CA ILE A 80 -1.22 -7.86 -4.18
C ILE A 80 -0.22 -6.84 -4.73
N ASN A 81 -0.53 -6.19 -5.85
CA ASN A 81 0.31 -5.12 -6.40
C ASN A 81 0.46 -3.98 -5.39
N GLU A 82 -0.64 -3.53 -4.79
CA GLU A 82 -0.62 -2.48 -3.77
C GLU A 82 0.22 -2.86 -2.55
N PHE A 83 0.09 -4.11 -2.08
CA PHE A 83 0.91 -4.65 -1.00
C PHE A 83 2.41 -4.62 -1.37
N PHE A 84 2.78 -5.11 -2.55
CA PHE A 84 4.17 -5.11 -3.01
C PHE A 84 4.73 -3.71 -3.14
N PHE A 85 3.96 -2.76 -3.69
CA PHE A 85 4.37 -1.36 -3.78
C PHE A 85 4.69 -0.79 -2.40
N ASN A 86 3.87 -1.05 -1.39
CA ASN A 86 4.12 -0.60 -0.03
C ASN A 86 5.36 -1.27 0.60
N VAL A 87 5.57 -2.57 0.35
CA VAL A 87 6.77 -3.29 0.81
C VAL A 87 8.03 -2.70 0.19
N TYR A 88 8.04 -2.48 -1.13
CA TYR A 88 9.17 -1.89 -1.82
C TYR A 88 9.38 -0.43 -1.42
N TYR A 89 8.33 0.37 -1.30
CA TYR A 89 8.41 1.75 -0.83
C TYR A 89 9.06 1.84 0.56
N LYS A 90 8.61 1.03 1.54
CA LYS A 90 9.26 0.95 2.86
C LYS A 90 10.72 0.51 2.76
N TYR A 91 11.02 -0.52 1.98
CA TYR A 91 12.39 -0.99 1.78
C TYR A 91 13.30 0.11 1.20
N TYR A 92 12.86 0.81 0.16
CA TYR A 92 13.65 1.88 -0.48
C TYR A 92 13.86 3.07 0.48
N MET A 93 12.82 3.47 1.23
CA MET A 93 12.91 4.50 2.26
C MET A 93 13.88 4.11 3.39
N GLU A 94 13.80 2.87 3.89
CA GLU A 94 14.65 2.37 4.98
C GLU A 94 16.12 2.23 4.55
N ASN A 95 16.37 1.97 3.26
CA ASN A 95 17.73 1.80 2.72
C ASN A 95 18.32 3.07 2.09
N GLY A 96 17.65 4.22 2.21
CA GLY A 96 18.14 5.50 1.68
C GLY A 96 18.25 5.57 0.16
N ILE A 97 17.63 4.63 -0.57
CA ILE A 97 17.58 4.62 -2.03
C ILE A 97 16.30 5.38 -2.43
N VAL A 98 16.28 6.70 -2.22
CA VAL A 98 15.15 7.54 -2.60
C VAL A 98 15.29 7.85 -4.09
N ASN A 99 14.65 7.04 -4.93
CA ASN A 99 14.54 7.34 -6.35
C ASN A 99 13.41 8.36 -6.52
N TYR A 100 13.65 9.47 -7.24
CA TYR A 100 12.69 10.58 -7.51
C TYR A 100 11.37 10.15 -8.19
N SER A 101 11.21 8.86 -8.48
CA SER A 101 10.05 8.26 -9.11
C SER A 101 9.16 7.43 -8.17
N LEU A 102 9.50 7.32 -6.86
CA LEU A 102 8.71 6.59 -5.87
C LEU A 102 7.86 7.55 -5.04
N TYR A 103 6.57 7.60 -5.36
CA TYR A 103 5.55 8.42 -4.71
C TYR A 103 4.90 7.70 -3.53
N ASP A 104 4.50 8.45 -2.50
CA ASP A 104 3.82 7.88 -1.33
C ASP A 104 2.53 7.17 -1.77
N PRO A 105 2.42 5.84 -1.57
CA PRO A 105 1.27 5.06 -2.02
C PRO A 105 -0.03 5.47 -1.33
N GLU A 106 0.02 6.00 -0.11
CA GLU A 106 -1.20 6.47 0.57
C GLU A 106 -1.71 7.77 -0.06
N ILE A 107 -0.81 8.66 -0.50
CA ILE A 107 -1.18 9.89 -1.20
C ILE A 107 -1.75 9.58 -2.59
N LEU A 108 -1.10 8.67 -3.34
CA LEU A 108 -1.61 8.24 -4.64
C LEU A 108 -3.02 7.65 -4.51
N LYS A 109 -3.23 6.81 -3.51
CA LYS A 109 -4.53 6.20 -3.25
C LYS A 109 -5.59 7.23 -2.85
N TRP A 110 -5.23 8.22 -2.03
CA TRP A 110 -6.13 9.35 -1.71
C TRP A 110 -6.53 10.14 -2.97
N MET A 111 -5.61 10.31 -3.92
CA MET A 111 -5.89 10.90 -5.23
C MET A 111 -6.66 9.97 -6.19
N GLY A 112 -6.94 8.72 -5.80
CA GLY A 112 -7.58 7.72 -6.65
C GLY A 112 -6.67 7.21 -7.78
N LEU A 113 -5.35 7.25 -7.56
CA LEU A 113 -4.34 6.74 -8.47
C LEU A 113 -3.82 5.38 -8.03
N PRO A 114 -3.42 4.53 -8.99
CA PRO A 114 -2.73 3.30 -8.66
C PRO A 114 -1.33 3.61 -8.07
N PRO A 115 -0.77 2.72 -7.24
CA PRO A 115 0.55 2.90 -6.61
C PRO A 115 1.72 3.00 -7.60
N HIS A 116 1.51 2.57 -8.85
CA HIS A 116 2.47 2.65 -9.95
C HIS A 116 2.27 3.88 -10.84
N ALA A 117 1.39 4.81 -10.46
CA ALA A 117 1.12 6.02 -11.23
C ALA A 117 2.38 6.88 -11.37
N GLY A 118 2.64 7.35 -12.59
CA GLY A 118 3.73 8.26 -12.88
C GLY A 118 3.36 9.74 -12.66
N LEU A 119 4.34 10.64 -12.82
CA LEU A 119 4.11 12.09 -12.72
C LEU A 119 3.00 12.60 -13.62
N ASP A 120 2.87 12.05 -14.83
CA ASP A 120 1.85 12.48 -15.78
C ASP A 120 0.43 12.12 -15.30
N ASP A 121 0.27 10.93 -14.70
CA ASP A 121 -1.00 10.50 -14.11
C ASP A 121 -1.35 11.34 -12.88
N ILE A 122 -0.35 11.65 -12.04
CA ILE A 122 -0.51 12.55 -10.87
C ILE A 122 -0.95 13.94 -11.31
N LYS A 123 -0.26 14.54 -12.29
CA LYS A 123 -0.62 15.86 -12.84
C LYS A 123 -2.01 15.85 -13.49
N LYS A 124 -2.39 14.75 -14.15
CA LYS A 124 -3.72 14.60 -14.76
C LYS A 124 -4.80 14.57 -13.68
N ARG A 125 -4.67 13.68 -12.69
CA ARG A 125 -5.66 13.57 -11.60
C ARG A 125 -5.72 14.81 -10.73
N PHE A 126 -4.60 15.46 -10.46
CA PHE A 126 -4.57 16.74 -9.76
C PHE A 126 -5.43 17.78 -10.48
N ARG A 127 -5.31 17.92 -11.81
CA ARG A 127 -6.15 18.85 -12.60
C ARG A 127 -7.64 18.49 -12.55
N GLU A 128 -7.98 17.21 -12.54
CA GLU A 128 -9.36 16.74 -12.42
C GLU A 128 -9.96 17.06 -11.04
N LEU A 129 -9.23 16.75 -9.96
CA LEU A 129 -9.65 17.03 -8.59
C LEU A 129 -9.67 18.52 -8.27
N ALA A 130 -8.71 19.29 -8.79
CA ALA A 130 -8.66 20.74 -8.63
C ALA A 130 -9.91 21.40 -9.20
N LYS A 131 -10.38 20.98 -10.39
CA LYS A 131 -11.65 21.48 -10.97
C LYS A 131 -12.87 21.12 -10.14
N LYS A 132 -12.86 19.96 -9.48
CA LYS A 132 -13.96 19.47 -8.65
C LYS A 132 -14.04 20.17 -7.29
N TYR A 133 -12.90 20.47 -6.69
CA TYR A 133 -12.82 21.09 -5.36
C TYR A 133 -12.55 22.60 -5.39
N HIS A 134 -12.48 23.20 -6.58
CA HIS A 134 -12.23 24.63 -6.70
C HIS A 134 -13.32 25.44 -5.97
N PRO A 135 -12.96 26.36 -5.06
CA PRO A 135 -13.94 27.14 -4.31
C PRO A 135 -14.84 27.98 -5.24
N ASP A 136 -14.30 28.50 -6.35
CA ASP A 136 -15.07 29.30 -7.31
C ASP A 136 -16.16 28.51 -8.07
N THR A 137 -16.06 27.18 -8.15
CA THR A 137 -17.13 26.33 -8.71
C THR A 137 -18.06 25.75 -7.64
N GLY A 138 -18.01 26.28 -6.41
CA GLY A 138 -18.78 25.79 -5.27
C GLY A 138 -18.16 24.56 -4.61
N GLY A 139 -16.87 24.31 -4.85
CA GLY A 139 -16.10 23.24 -4.22
C GLY A 139 -15.67 23.55 -2.77
N ASP A 140 -15.13 22.52 -2.11
CA ASP A 140 -14.71 22.59 -0.72
C ASP A 140 -13.25 23.06 -0.61
N SER A 141 -13.04 24.26 -0.07
CA SER A 141 -11.73 24.87 0.11
C SER A 141 -10.80 24.04 1.01
N SER A 142 -11.34 23.31 1.99
CA SER A 142 -10.53 22.46 2.87
C SER A 142 -9.93 21.28 2.10
N LYS A 143 -10.74 20.64 1.25
CA LYS A 143 -10.28 19.54 0.38
C LYS A 143 -9.29 20.00 -0.69
N PHE A 144 -9.42 21.26 -1.13
CA PHE A 144 -8.47 21.85 -2.07
C PHE A 144 -7.10 22.08 -1.42
N ILE A 145 -7.05 22.55 -0.18
CA ILE A 145 -5.80 22.71 0.58
C ILE A 145 -5.12 21.34 0.78
N GLU A 146 -5.89 20.32 1.18
CA GLU A 146 -5.38 18.95 1.35
C GLU A 146 -4.83 18.39 0.02
N LEU A 147 -5.52 18.64 -1.10
CA LEU A 147 -5.06 18.28 -2.45
C LEU A 147 -3.71 18.92 -2.79
N MET A 148 -3.52 20.19 -2.45
CA MET A 148 -2.28 20.94 -2.68
C MET A 148 -1.12 20.41 -1.84
N GLU A 149 -1.34 20.15 -0.55
CA GLU A 149 -0.30 19.59 0.34
C GLU A 149 0.14 18.20 -0.12
N ASN A 150 -0.82 17.35 -0.46
CA ASN A 150 -0.58 16.01 -0.96
C ASN A 150 0.19 16.04 -2.30
N TYR A 151 -0.18 16.93 -3.23
CA TYR A 151 0.54 17.10 -4.49
C TYR A 151 1.99 17.57 -4.26
N LYS A 152 2.19 18.52 -3.34
CA LYS A 152 3.53 19.03 -3.01
C LYS A 152 4.45 17.92 -2.50
N LYS A 153 3.97 17.08 -1.59
CA LYS A 153 4.70 15.89 -1.08
C LYS A 153 5.05 14.87 -2.16
N LEU A 154 4.34 14.86 -3.28
CA LEU A 154 4.62 13.96 -4.40
C LEU A 154 5.60 14.55 -5.41
N VAL A 155 5.69 15.88 -5.55
CA VAL A 155 6.46 16.50 -6.65
C VAL A 155 7.74 17.18 -6.17
N GLU A 156 7.82 17.54 -4.89
CA GLU A 156 8.97 18.16 -4.21
C GLU A 156 9.86 17.11 -3.53
#